data_AF-A0A2E1EGJ4-F1
#
_entry.id   AF-A0A2E1EGJ4-F1
#
_cell.length_a   1.000
_cell.length_b   1.000
_cell.length_c   1.000
_cell.angle_alpha   90.00
_cell.angle_beta   90.00
_cell.angle_gamma   90.00
#
_symmetry.space_group_name_H-M   'P 1'
#
loop_
_entity.id
_entity.type
_entity.pdbx_description
1 polymer ?
#
loop_
_entity_poly.entity_id
_entity_poly.type
_entity_poly.pdbx_seq_one_letter_code
_entity_poly.pdbx_strand_id
1 'polypeptide(L)' 'MITDHEINLLAAYMVDTHGRKALSYADTAVCELEQIGEKMRADAWRMLRVVVEDMVEGRRSRDGHILH' A
#
# COMPACT_ATOMS: atom_id res chain seq x y z
N MET A 1 -5.16 -12.56 -9.01
CA MET A 1 -4.94 -12.36 -7.56
C MET A 1 -3.61 -11.64 -7.46
N ILE A 2 -3.56 -10.46 -6.83
CA ILE A 2 -2.31 -9.72 -6.67
C ILE A 2 -1.41 -10.50 -5.70
N THR A 3 -0.14 -10.66 -6.05
CA THR A 3 0.86 -11.36 -5.25
C THR A 3 1.50 -10.42 -4.24
N ASP A 4 2.07 -10.97 -3.16
CA ASP A 4 2.80 -10.17 -2.15
C ASP A 4 3.96 -9.37 -2.77
N HIS A 5 4.58 -9.91 -3.82
CA HIS A 5 5.63 -9.23 -4.57
C HIS A 5 5.09 -8.01 -5.34
N GLU A 6 3.94 -8.15 -6.02
CA GLU A 6 3.29 -7.03 -6.73
C GLU A 6 2.83 -5.94 -5.76
N ILE A 7 2.31 -6.32 -4.58
CA ILE A 7 1.96 -5.35 -3.52
C ILE A 7 3.21 -4.60 -3.06
N ASN A 8 4.32 -5.30 -2.82
CA ASN A 8 5.58 -4.69 -2.41
C ASN A 8 6.11 -3.69 -3.44
N LEU A 9 6.15 -4.07 -4.72
CA LEU A 9 6.61 -3.19 -5.79
C LEU A 9 5.75 -1.93 -5.88
N LEU A 10 4.42 -2.08 -5.79
CA LEU A 10 3.51 -0.94 -5.82
C LEU A 10 3.69 -0.04 -4.59
N ALA A 11 3.85 -0.62 -3.40
CA ALA A 11 4.09 0.13 -2.17
C ALA A 11 5.41 0.92 -2.25
N ALA A 12 6.49 0.28 -2.70
CA ALA A 12 7.79 0.91 -2.88
C ALA A 12 7.70 2.07 -3.88
N TYR A 13 7.03 1.87 -5.01
CA TYR A 13 6.77 2.91 -6.00
C TYR A 13 5.99 4.10 -5.41
N MET A 14 4.92 3.83 -4.65
CA MET A 14 4.13 4.89 -4.02
C MET A 14 4.94 5.69 -3.00
N VAL A 15 5.73 5.01 -2.16
CA VAL A 15 6.59 5.65 -1.15
C VAL A 15 7.71 6.45 -1.81
N ASP A 16 8.33 5.96 -2.89
CA ASP A 16 9.37 6.70 -3.59
C ASP A 16 8.81 7.93 -4.32
N THR A 17 7.60 7.85 -4.85
CA THR A 17 6.97 8.95 -5.59
C THR A 17 6.35 10.01 -4.67
N HIS A 18 5.72 9.59 -3.58
CA HIS A 18 4.87 10.46 -2.76
C HIS A 18 5.33 10.56 -1.30
N GLY A 19 6.34 9.78 -0.88
CA GLY A 19 6.78 9.70 0.51
C GLY A 19 5.64 9.33 1.45
N ARG A 20 5.58 9.98 2.61
CA ARG A 20 4.52 9.77 3.61
C ARG A 20 3.11 10.10 3.08
N LYS A 21 2.96 10.90 2.01
CA LYS A 21 1.65 11.17 1.39
C LYS A 21 1.05 9.93 0.71
N ALA A 22 1.86 8.91 0.41
CA ALA A 22 1.39 7.63 -0.13
C ALA A 22 0.27 6.99 0.72
N LEU A 23 0.34 7.14 2.05
CA LEU A 23 -0.69 6.66 2.98
C LEU A 23 -2.04 7.30 2.73
N SER A 24 -2.07 8.64 2.58
CA SER A 24 -3.31 9.35 2.29
C SER A 24 -3.89 8.95 0.93
N TYR A 25 -3.05 8.70 -0.08
CA TYR A 25 -3.53 8.22 -1.37
C TYR A 25 -4.13 6.82 -1.29
N ALA A 26 -3.51 5.91 -0.53
CA ALA A 26 -4.05 4.58 -0.29
C ALA A 26 -5.40 4.65 0.47
N ASP A 27 -5.50 5.50 1.50
CA ASP A 27 -6.74 5.72 2.26
C ASP A 27 -7.87 6.27 1.37
N THR A 28 -7.57 7.25 0.52
CA THR A 28 -8.54 7.79 -0.45
C THR A 28 -9.02 6.71 -1.42
N ALA A 29 -8.10 5.91 -1.98
CA ALA A 29 -8.45 4.84 -2.91
C ALA A 29 -9.34 3.77 -2.26
N VAL A 30 -9.08 3.40 -1.00
CA VAL A 30 -9.96 2.50 -0.23
C VAL A 30 -11.37 3.11 -0.10
N CYS A 31 -11.46 4.37 0.32
CA CYS A 31 -12.75 5.06 0.47
C CYS A 31 -13.55 5.11 -0.83
N GLU A 32 -12.90 5.48 -1.94
CA GLU A 32 -13.53 5.57 -3.26
C GLU A 32 -14.04 4.21 -3.73
N LEU A 33 -13.26 3.15 -3.55
CA LEU A 33 -13.63 1.79 -3.93
C LEU A 33 -14.80 1.25 -3.10
N GLU A 34 -14.82 1.54 -1.80
CA GLU A 34 -15.95 1.20 -0.93
C GLU A 34 -17.23 1.91 -1.36
N GLN A 35 -17.14 3.19 -1.71
CA GLN A 35 -18.30 3.99 -2.15
C GLN A 35 -18.94 3.44 -3.43
N ILE A 36 -18.14 2.91 -4.35
CA ILE A 36 -18.64 2.30 -5.60
C ILE A 36 -18.96 0.81 -5.44
N GLY A 37 -18.81 0.23 -4.25
CA GLY A 37 -19.13 -1.17 -3.94
C GLY A 37 -18.07 -2.19 -4.35
N GLU A 38 -16.88 -1.76 -4.77
CA GLU A 38 -15.76 -2.58 -5.22
C GLU A 38 -14.95 -3.16 -4.04
N LYS A 39 -15.62 -3.99 -3.22
CA LYS A 39 -15.07 -4.50 -1.95
C LYS A 39 -13.75 -5.25 -2.11
N MET A 40 -13.64 -6.13 -3.11
CA MET A 40 -12.42 -6.91 -3.34
C MET A 40 -11.20 -6.03 -3.66
N ARG A 41 -11.43 -4.94 -4.39
CA ARG A 41 -10.37 -3.97 -4.69
C ARG A 41 -10.03 -3.14 -3.47
N ALA A 42 -11.04 -2.70 -2.70
CA ALA A 42 -10.82 -2.01 -1.43
C ALA A 42 -9.95 -2.86 -0.48
N ASP A 43 -10.20 -4.16 -0.39
CA ASP A 43 -9.38 -5.09 0.42
C ASP A 43 -7.93 -5.17 -0.06
N ALA A 44 -7.71 -5.22 -1.38
CA ALA A 44 -6.37 -5.18 -1.95
C ALA A 44 -5.63 -3.88 -1.59
N TRP A 45 -6.32 -2.74 -1.64
CA TRP A 45 -5.77 -1.45 -1.25
C TRP A 45 -5.51 -1.32 0.25
N ARG A 46 -6.32 -1.97 1.10
CA ARG A 46 -6.05 -2.06 2.55
C ARG A 46 -4.76 -2.85 2.83
N MET A 47 -4.55 -3.97 2.13
CA MET A 47 -3.29 -4.72 2.23
C MET A 47 -2.10 -3.87 1.78
N LEU A 48 -2.23 -3.15 0.66
CA LEU A 48 -1.20 -2.24 0.17
C LEU A 48 -0.88 -1.12 1.17
N ARG A 49 -1.89 -0.51 1.80
CA ARG A 49 -1.73 0.54 2.81
C ARG A 49 -0.84 0.10 3.96
N VAL A 50 -1.03 -1.12 4.46
CA VAL A 50 -0.20 -1.68 5.55
C VAL A 50 1.27 -1.78 5.12
N VAL A 51 1.53 -2.25 3.90
CA VAL A 51 2.90 -2.36 3.36
C VAL A 51 3.54 -0.97 3.17
N VAL A 52 2.78 0.00 2.66
CA VAL A 52 3.21 1.40 2.57
C VAL A 52 3.54 1.96 3.95
N GLU A 53 2.73 1.68 4.96
CA GLU A 53 2.94 2.13 6.34
C GLU A 53 4.23 1.54 6.92
N ASP A 54 4.46 0.24 6.74
CA ASP A 54 5.70 -0.41 7.19
C ASP A 54 6.95 0.17 6.49
N MET A 55 6.85 0.50 5.20
CA MET A 55 7.96 1.12 4.46
C MET A 55 8.23 2.56 4.91
N VAL A 56 7.18 3.37 5.13
CA VAL A 56 7.31 4.76 5.60
C VAL A 56 7.90 4.81 7.00
N GLU A 57 7.53 3.87 7.87
CA GLU A 57 8.03 3.78 9.24
C GLU A 57 9.36 3.02 9.35
N GLY A 58 9.95 2.58 8.22
CA GLY A 58 11.25 1.91 8.18
C GLY A 58 11.24 0.48 8.71
N ARG A 59 10.07 -0.12 8.94
CA ARG A 59 9.90 -1.54 9.36
C ARG A 59 10.02 -2.52 8.20
N ARG A 60 9.95 -2.04 6.95
CA ARG A 60 10.09 -2.83 5.73
C ARG A 60 10.99 -2.11 4.73
N SER A 61 11.93 -2.84 4.13
CA SER A 61 12.76 -2.33 3.03
C SER A 61 11.95 -2.24 1.73
N ARG A 62 12.45 -1.46 0.77
CA ARG A 62 11.85 -1.34 -0.57
C ARG A 62 11.79 -2.68 -1.32
N ASP A 63 12.74 -3.58 -1.05
CA ASP A 63 12.79 -4.92 -1.63
C ASP A 63 11.82 -5.91 -0.94
N GLY A 64 11.07 -5.45 0.07
CA GLY A 64 10.07 -6.24 0.78
C GLY A 64 10.61 -7.03 1.97
N HIS A 65 11.85 -6.79 2.41
CA HIS A 65 12.41 -7.42 3.61
C HIS A 65 11.93 -6.71 4.87
N ILE A 66 11.53 -7.47 5.90
CA ILE A 66 11.19 -6.91 7.21
C ILE A 66 12.49 -6.49 7.91
N LEU A 67 12.55 -5.24 8.37
CA LEU A 67 13.66 -4.65 9.09
C LEU A 67 13.25 -4.61 10.58
N HIS A 68 13.91 -5.42 11.40
CA HIS A 68 13.69 -5.51 12.85
C HIS A 68 14.34 -4.35 13.59
#